data_AF-A0A2V7X4N5-F1
#
_entry.id   AF-A0A2V7X4N5-F1
#
_cell.length_a   1.000
_cell.length_b   1.000
_cell.length_c   1.000
_cell.angle_alpha   90.00
_cell.angle_beta   90.00
_cell.angle_gamma   90.00
#
_symmetry.space_group_name_H-M   'P 1'
#
loop_
_entity.id
_entity.type
_entity.pdbx_description
1 polymer ?
#
loop_
_entity_poly.entity_id
_entity_poly.type
_entity_poly.pdbx_seq_one_letter_code
_entity_poly.pdbx_strand_id
1 'polypeptide(L)'
;MNRAVNNEVNINNGKSVAALFAEMKQELQDFVQTRVTMFKVELQEKVRVVKAAAPLAVIGAVLLLTAYLLLTLALVALVFALLPDNAYRWCIAFAAIGVLWLILGGIAAYMAKRELEVKGLLPKRTVEVLKEDKMWIQAEVKQI
;
A
#
# COMPACT_ATOMS: atom_id res chain seq x y z
N MET A 1 15.06 -11.13 79.55
CA MET A 1 13.96 -10.88 78.59
C MET A 1 14.59 -10.85 77.20
N ASN A 2 14.60 -12.01 76.54
CA ASN A 2 15.28 -12.31 75.28
C ASN A 2 14.44 -11.84 74.09
N ARG A 3 14.97 -11.02 73.17
CA ARG A 3 14.67 -11.07 71.73
C ARG A 3 15.88 -10.56 70.96
N ALA A 4 16.68 -11.50 70.50
CA ALA A 4 17.75 -11.29 69.54
C ALA A 4 17.18 -10.62 68.29
N VAL A 5 17.83 -9.53 67.89
CA VAL A 5 17.68 -8.86 66.60
C VAL A 5 18.30 -9.79 65.55
N ASN A 6 17.57 -10.84 65.17
CA ASN A 6 17.94 -11.68 64.04
C ASN A 6 17.48 -10.98 62.76
N ASN A 7 18.32 -10.07 62.28
CA ASN A 7 18.22 -9.52 60.94
C ASN A 7 18.90 -10.51 59.99
N GLU A 8 18.15 -11.52 59.56
CA GLU A 8 18.54 -12.36 58.44
C GLU A 8 18.38 -11.55 57.15
N VAL A 9 19.41 -10.78 56.81
CA VAL A 9 19.62 -10.32 55.43
C VAL A 9 19.96 -11.56 54.61
N ASN A 10 18.92 -12.29 54.24
CA ASN A 10 19.02 -13.43 53.34
C ASN A 10 19.42 -12.88 51.97
N ILE A 11 20.68 -13.10 51.61
CA ILE A 11 21.29 -12.70 50.34
C ILE A 11 20.67 -13.55 49.22
N ASN A 12 19.41 -13.27 48.89
CA ASN A 12 18.73 -13.70 47.67
C ASN A 12 18.68 -12.52 46.67
N ASN A 13 19.69 -11.64 46.67
CA ASN A 13 19.79 -10.50 45.76
C ASN A 13 19.76 -10.94 44.28
N GLY A 14 20.30 -12.13 43.96
CA GLY A 14 20.18 -12.74 42.63
C GLY A 14 18.74 -13.11 42.24
N LYS A 15 17.85 -13.35 43.21
CA LYS A 15 16.41 -13.58 42.98
C LYS A 15 15.62 -12.27 42.98
N SER A 16 16.03 -11.25 43.74
CA SER A 16 15.37 -9.93 43.77
C SER A 16 15.54 -9.15 42.47
N VAL A 17 16.75 -9.11 41.90
CA VAL A 17 16.97 -8.47 40.59
C VAL A 17 16.27 -9.25 39.48
N ALA A 18 16.31 -10.58 39.51
CA ALA A 18 15.57 -11.43 38.57
C ALA A 18 14.04 -11.26 38.70
N ALA A 19 13.52 -11.03 39.91
CA ALA A 19 12.11 -10.75 40.15
C ALA A 19 11.69 -9.37 39.60
N LEU A 20 12.49 -8.32 39.79
CA LEU A 20 12.23 -6.99 39.21
C LEU A 20 12.25 -7.00 37.68
N PHE A 21 13.17 -7.76 37.07
CA PHE A 21 13.19 -7.96 35.62
C PHE A 21 11.98 -8.76 35.11
N ALA A 22 11.50 -9.73 35.90
CA ALA A 22 10.28 -10.48 35.56
C ALA A 22 9.04 -9.57 35.61
N GLU A 23 8.95 -8.70 36.61
CA GLU A 23 7.85 -7.75 36.81
C GLU A 23 7.84 -6.67 35.70
N MET A 24 9.00 -6.11 35.35
CA MET A 24 9.12 -5.14 34.25
C MET A 24 8.83 -5.76 32.87
N LYS A 25 9.22 -7.03 32.64
CA LYS A 25 8.85 -7.78 31.42
C LYS A 25 7.33 -7.96 31.33
N GLN A 26 6.69 -8.23 32.46
CA GLN A 26 5.25 -8.42 32.54
C GLN A 26 4.50 -7.12 32.27
N GLU A 27 4.95 -5.98 32.82
CA GLU A 27 4.40 -4.65 32.50
C GLU A 27 4.59 -4.27 31.03
N LEU A 28 5.76 -4.57 30.44
CA LEU A 28 6.02 -4.31 29.01
C LEU A 28 5.12 -5.16 28.11
N GLN A 29 4.88 -6.43 28.47
CA GLN A 29 3.93 -7.29 27.75
C GLN A 29 2.51 -6.71 27.81
N ASP A 30 2.07 -6.27 28.98
CA ASP A 30 0.75 -5.65 29.17
C ASP A 30 0.61 -4.34 28.37
N PHE A 31 1.68 -3.53 28.33
CA PHE A 31 1.69 -2.27 27.58
C PHE A 31 1.65 -2.49 26.07
N VAL A 32 2.43 -3.45 25.55
CA VAL A 32 2.42 -3.83 24.13
C VAL A 32 1.08 -4.43 23.75
N GLN A 33 0.53 -5.32 24.56
CA GLN A 33 -0.79 -5.91 24.33
C GLN A 33 -1.89 -4.84 24.28
N THR A 34 -1.81 -3.84 25.16
CA THR A 34 -2.72 -2.69 25.16
C THR A 34 -2.59 -1.86 23.89
N ARG A 35 -1.36 -1.49 23.48
CA ARG A 35 -1.13 -0.74 22.23
C ARG A 35 -1.58 -1.51 20.98
N VAL A 36 -1.33 -2.81 20.93
CA VAL A 36 -1.79 -3.68 19.82
C VAL A 36 -3.31 -3.74 19.80
N THR A 37 -3.96 -3.82 20.96
CA THR A 37 -5.43 -3.83 21.05
C THR A 37 -6.03 -2.50 20.58
N MET A 38 -5.49 -1.38 21.04
CA MET A 38 -5.91 -0.04 20.59
C MET A 38 -5.68 0.16 19.08
N PHE A 39 -4.52 -0.25 18.57
CA PHE A 39 -4.21 -0.18 17.14
C PHE A 39 -5.15 -1.06 16.30
N LYS A 40 -5.47 -2.27 16.77
CA LYS A 40 -6.47 -3.13 16.12
C LYS A 40 -7.84 -2.48 16.08
N VAL A 41 -8.28 -1.82 17.16
CA VAL A 41 -9.55 -1.11 17.22
C VAL A 41 -9.57 0.04 16.22
N GLU A 42 -8.52 0.87 16.18
CA GLU A 42 -8.44 2.00 15.24
C GLU A 42 -8.41 1.52 13.77
N LEU A 43 -7.69 0.43 13.48
CA LEU A 43 -7.71 -0.20 12.16
C LEU A 43 -9.09 -0.74 11.80
N GLN A 44 -9.78 -1.42 12.72
CA GLN A 44 -11.13 -1.93 12.48
C GLN A 44 -12.12 -0.79 12.23
N GLU A 45 -11.97 0.33 12.93
CA GLU A 45 -12.81 1.51 12.74
C GLU A 45 -12.56 2.17 11.38
N LYS A 46 -11.29 2.38 10.98
CA LYS A 46 -10.94 2.86 9.64
C LYS A 46 -11.44 1.91 8.54
N VAL A 47 -11.26 0.60 8.72
CA VAL A 47 -11.76 -0.43 7.77
C VAL A 47 -13.29 -0.41 7.70
N ARG A 48 -14.00 -0.18 8.81
CA ARG A 48 -15.46 -0.10 8.83
C ARG A 48 -15.97 1.11 8.07
N VAL A 49 -15.31 2.27 8.21
CA VAL A 49 -15.61 3.47 7.42
C VAL A 49 -15.36 3.22 5.94
N VAL A 50 -14.22 2.62 5.58
CA VAL A 50 -13.91 2.24 4.20
C VAL A 50 -14.94 1.25 3.65
N LYS A 51 -15.36 0.24 4.43
CA LYS A 51 -16.40 -0.72 4.02
C LYS A 51 -17.77 -0.08 3.85
N ALA A 52 -18.14 0.89 4.69
CA ALA A 52 -19.40 1.61 4.56
C ALA A 52 -19.40 2.54 3.33
N ALA A 53 -18.25 3.15 3.01
CA ALA A 53 -18.08 3.97 1.82
C ALA A 53 -17.80 3.16 0.54
N ALA A 54 -17.36 1.90 0.67
CA ALA A 54 -16.99 1.04 -0.45
C ALA A 54 -18.08 0.88 -1.53
N PRO A 55 -19.35 0.58 -1.21
CA PRO A 55 -20.36 0.44 -2.26
C PRO A 55 -20.61 1.74 -3.02
N LEU A 56 -20.61 2.88 -2.32
CA LEU A 56 -20.80 4.19 -2.94
C LEU A 56 -19.57 4.59 -3.79
N ALA A 57 -18.37 4.26 -3.32
CA ALA A 57 -17.14 4.45 -4.07
C ALA A 57 -17.08 3.58 -5.33
N VAL A 58 -17.56 2.33 -5.27
CA VAL A 58 -17.66 1.46 -6.44
C VAL A 58 -18.64 2.02 -7.47
N ILE A 59 -19.83 2.45 -7.05
CA ILE A 59 -20.81 3.06 -7.96
C ILE A 59 -20.24 4.34 -8.58
N GLY A 60 -19.63 5.20 -7.76
CA GLY A 60 -18.97 6.41 -8.22
C GLY A 60 -17.85 6.12 -9.22
N ALA A 61 -17.01 5.12 -8.93
CA ALA A 61 -15.95 4.68 -9.84
C ALA A 61 -16.52 4.15 -11.16
N VAL A 62 -17.58 3.34 -11.13
CA VAL A 62 -18.25 2.86 -12.34
C VAL A 62 -18.79 4.03 -13.16
N LEU A 63 -19.50 4.98 -12.53
CA LEU A 63 -20.03 6.16 -13.22
C LEU A 63 -18.92 7.03 -13.83
N LEU A 64 -17.83 7.25 -13.10
CA LEU A 64 -16.67 8.00 -13.60
C LEU A 64 -15.99 7.28 -14.76
N LEU A 65 -15.85 5.95 -14.70
CA LEU A 65 -15.34 5.16 -15.80
C LEU A 65 -16.25 5.23 -17.03
N THR A 66 -17.56 5.12 -16.84
CA THR A 66 -18.54 5.29 -17.92
C THR A 66 -18.46 6.68 -18.53
N ALA A 67 -18.40 7.74 -17.71
CA ALA A 67 -18.25 9.11 -18.19
C ALA A 67 -16.94 9.30 -18.98
N TYR A 68 -15.83 8.74 -18.49
CA TYR A 68 -14.54 8.75 -19.19
C TYR A 68 -14.63 8.07 -20.57
N LEU A 69 -15.27 6.91 -20.65
CA LEU A 69 -15.47 6.20 -21.92
C LEU A 69 -16.29 7.06 -22.89
N LEU A 70 -17.39 7.64 -22.43
CA LEU A 70 -18.25 8.50 -23.25
C LEU A 70 -17.53 9.76 -23.73
N LEU A 71 -16.75 10.41 -22.86
CA LEU A 71 -15.93 11.57 -23.24
C LEU A 71 -14.86 11.20 -24.28
N THR A 72 -14.21 10.04 -24.10
CA THR A 72 -13.23 9.54 -25.08
C THR A 72 -13.90 9.26 -26.42
N LEU A 73 -15.09 8.65 -26.42
CA LEU A 73 -15.86 8.41 -27.64
C LEU A 73 -16.31 9.72 -28.30
N ALA A 74 -16.73 10.71 -27.51
CA ALA A 74 -17.09 12.03 -28.00
C ALA A 74 -15.91 12.75 -28.66
N LEU A 75 -14.71 12.65 -28.07
CA LEU A 75 -13.48 13.14 -28.68
C LEU A 75 -13.20 12.42 -30.01
N VAL A 76 -13.35 11.09 -30.06
CA VAL A 76 -13.15 10.31 -31.30
C VAL A 76 -14.13 10.74 -32.37
N ALA A 77 -15.40 10.92 -32.02
CA ALA A 77 -16.43 11.40 -32.93
C ALA A 77 -16.13 12.82 -33.45
N LEU A 78 -15.62 13.72 -32.58
CA LEU A 78 -15.24 15.07 -32.97
C LEU A 78 -14.06 15.07 -33.95
N VAL A 79 -13.03 14.26 -33.68
CA VAL A 79 -11.91 14.08 -34.61
C VAL A 79 -12.41 13.48 -35.93
N PHE A 80 -13.25 12.43 -35.88
CA PHE A 80 -13.85 11.80 -37.06
C PHE A 80 -14.62 12.82 -37.92
N ALA A 81 -15.42 13.69 -37.30
CA ALA A 81 -16.20 14.72 -37.99
C ALA A 81 -15.32 15.75 -38.71
N LEU A 82 -14.12 16.03 -38.20
CA LEU A 82 -13.16 16.96 -38.80
C LEU A 82 -12.33 16.34 -39.92
N LEU A 83 -12.26 15.00 -40.02
CA LEU A 83 -11.52 14.33 -41.10
C LEU A 83 -12.33 14.28 -42.42
N PRO A 84 -11.68 14.39 -43.59
CA PRO A 84 -12.31 14.20 -44.91
C PRO A 84 -12.84 12.78 -45.11
N ASP A 85 -13.85 12.60 -45.97
CA ASP A 85 -14.44 11.29 -46.25
C ASP A 85 -13.42 10.29 -46.82
N ASN A 86 -13.12 9.26 -46.04
CA ASN A 86 -12.05 8.32 -46.28
C ASN A 86 -12.33 7.03 -45.49
N ALA A 87 -12.02 5.86 -46.06
CA ALA A 87 -12.33 4.57 -45.43
C ALA A 87 -11.61 4.38 -44.08
N TYR A 88 -10.47 5.04 -43.89
CA TYR A 88 -9.61 4.90 -42.71
C TYR A 88 -9.83 5.97 -41.62
N ARG A 89 -10.84 6.84 -41.75
CA ARG A 89 -11.09 7.95 -40.79
C ARG A 89 -11.22 7.46 -39.35
N TRP A 90 -11.92 6.35 -39.14
CA TRP A 90 -12.09 5.75 -37.82
C TRP A 90 -10.74 5.32 -37.22
N CYS A 91 -9.90 4.63 -37.99
CA CYS A 91 -8.56 4.22 -37.54
C CYS A 91 -7.70 5.43 -37.16
N ILE A 92 -7.72 6.50 -37.95
CA ILE A 92 -6.92 7.70 -37.69
C ILE A 92 -7.44 8.44 -36.44
N ALA A 93 -8.76 8.55 -36.28
CA ALA A 93 -9.37 9.20 -35.12
C ALA A 93 -9.06 8.46 -33.81
N PHE A 94 -9.18 7.12 -33.81
CA PHE A 94 -8.81 6.29 -32.66
C PHE A 94 -7.30 6.35 -32.38
N ALA A 95 -6.46 6.31 -33.42
CA ALA A 95 -5.02 6.39 -33.26
C ALA A 95 -4.58 7.73 -32.65
N ALA A 96 -5.13 8.85 -33.13
CA ALA A 96 -4.83 10.19 -32.61
C ALA A 96 -5.15 10.31 -31.11
N ILE A 97 -6.33 9.84 -30.70
CA ILE A 97 -6.74 9.89 -29.29
C ILE A 97 -5.99 8.86 -28.45
N GLY A 98 -5.66 7.70 -29.02
CA GLY A 98 -4.80 6.71 -28.38
C GLY A 98 -3.41 7.28 -28.05
N VAL A 99 -2.80 8.02 -28.98
CA VAL A 99 -1.51 8.70 -28.74
C VAL A 99 -1.67 9.78 -27.67
N LEU A 100 -2.73 10.56 -27.70
CA LEU A 100 -3.00 11.58 -26.68
C LEU A 100 -3.13 10.97 -25.28
N TRP A 101 -3.88 9.87 -25.15
CA TRP A 101 -4.00 9.12 -23.90
C TRP A 101 -2.69 8.48 -23.45
N LEU A 102 -1.85 7.99 -24.38
CA LEU A 102 -0.53 7.46 -24.06
C LEU A 102 0.39 8.54 -23.47
N ILE A 103 0.36 9.75 -24.01
CA ILE A 103 1.15 10.87 -23.50
C ILE A 103 0.66 11.26 -22.10
N LEU A 104 -0.65 11.50 -21.93
CA LEU A 104 -1.23 11.88 -20.65
C LEU A 104 -1.04 10.79 -19.58
N GLY A 105 -1.31 9.54 -19.94
CA GLY A 105 -1.11 8.38 -19.06
C GLY A 105 0.35 8.15 -18.71
N GLY A 106 1.26 8.37 -19.66
CA GLY A 106 2.70 8.31 -19.44
C GLY A 106 3.19 9.37 -18.44
N ILE A 107 2.74 10.62 -18.59
CA ILE A 107 3.06 11.71 -17.66
C ILE A 107 2.48 11.41 -16.27
N ALA A 108 1.21 11.03 -16.18
CA ALA A 108 0.58 10.69 -14.90
C ALA A 108 1.27 9.51 -14.22
N ALA A 109 1.63 8.47 -14.97
CA ALA A 109 2.38 7.32 -14.44
C ALA A 109 3.78 7.71 -13.97
N TYR A 110 4.46 8.62 -14.68
CA TYR A 110 5.74 9.15 -14.27
C TYR A 110 5.64 9.97 -12.99
N MET A 111 4.65 10.86 -12.88
CA MET A 111 4.39 11.63 -11.67
C MET A 111 4.00 10.73 -10.48
N ALA A 112 3.16 9.72 -10.70
CA ALA A 112 2.79 8.74 -9.69
C ALA A 112 4.00 7.95 -9.20
N LYS A 113 4.86 7.46 -10.11
CA LYS A 113 6.12 6.80 -9.73
C LYS A 113 6.99 7.70 -8.88
N ARG A 114 7.18 8.95 -9.32
CA ARG A 114 7.98 9.94 -8.58
C ARG A 114 7.40 10.22 -7.20
N GLU A 115 6.09 10.41 -7.08
CA GLU A 115 5.43 10.67 -5.80
C GLU A 115 5.52 9.46 -4.84
N LEU A 116 5.38 8.25 -5.36
CA LEU A 116 5.54 7.01 -4.58
C LEU A 116 7.00 6.76 -4.16
N GLU A 117 7.96 7.12 -5.00
CA GLU A 117 9.39 7.08 -4.68
C GLU A 117 9.77 8.13 -3.62
N VAL A 118 9.21 9.34 -3.72
CA VAL A 118 9.44 10.45 -2.77
C VAL A 118 8.80 10.14 -1.41
N LYS A 119 7.59 9.57 -1.39
CA LYS A 119 6.90 9.17 -0.16
C LYS A 119 7.40 7.85 0.44
N GLY A 120 8.42 7.21 -0.15
CA GLY A 120 9.03 5.98 0.38
C GLY A 120 8.09 4.76 0.36
N LEU A 121 6.97 4.82 -0.37
CA LEU A 121 6.01 3.72 -0.48
C LEU A 121 6.47 2.64 -1.46
N LEU A 122 7.46 2.94 -2.30
CA LEU A 122 8.19 1.96 -3.10
C LEU A 122 9.50 1.60 -2.38
N PRO A 123 9.57 0.48 -1.62
CA PRO A 123 10.82 0.02 -1.05
C PRO A 123 11.80 -0.35 -2.19
N LYS A 124 12.76 0.54 -2.45
CA LYS A 124 13.77 0.40 -3.53
C LYS A 124 14.47 -0.96 -3.50
N ARG A 125 14.74 -1.50 -2.30
CA ARG A 125 15.36 -2.81 -2.09
C ARG A 125 14.52 -3.98 -2.59
N THR A 126 13.19 -3.95 -2.41
CA THR A 126 12.31 -5.07 -2.82
C THR A 126 12.17 -5.13 -4.34
N VAL A 127 12.16 -3.99 -5.00
CA VAL A 127 12.07 -3.92 -6.48
C VAL A 127 13.35 -4.44 -7.14
N GLU A 128 14.51 -4.23 -6.51
CA GLU A 128 15.81 -4.68 -7.02
C GLU A 128 15.97 -6.19 -6.90
N VAL A 129 15.59 -6.77 -5.75
CA VAL A 129 15.57 -8.24 -5.55
C VAL A 129 14.57 -8.91 -6.51
N LEU A 130 13.39 -8.33 -6.72
CA LEU A 130 12.41 -8.87 -7.68
C LEU A 130 12.89 -8.80 -9.15
N LYS A 131 13.78 -7.85 -9.48
CA LYS A 131 14.42 -7.79 -10.81
C LYS A 131 15.47 -8.87 -10.96
N GLU A 132 16.29 -9.10 -9.93
CA GLU A 132 17.28 -10.19 -9.92
C GLU A 132 16.61 -11.56 -10.02
N ASP A 133 15.54 -11.80 -9.25
CA ASP A 133 14.78 -13.05 -9.30
C ASP A 133 14.19 -13.31 -10.70
N LYS A 134 13.71 -12.27 -11.37
CA LYS A 134 13.16 -12.39 -12.72
C LYS A 134 14.22 -12.73 -13.76
N MET A 135 15.44 -12.20 -13.62
CA MET A 135 16.56 -12.52 -14.50
C MET A 135 17.02 -13.98 -14.31
N TRP A 136 17.02 -14.46 -13.06
CA TRP A 136 17.39 -15.84 -12.74
C TRP A 136 16.38 -16.85 -13.30
N ILE A 137 15.08 -16.60 -13.15
CA ILE A 137 14.02 -17.46 -13.70
C ILE A 137 14.06 -17.49 -15.23
N GLN A 138 14.35 -16.36 -15.90
CA GLN A 138 14.50 -16.34 -17.35
C GLN A 138 15.74 -17.08 -17.84
N ALA A 139 16.83 -17.07 -17.08
CA ALA A 139 18.01 -17.85 -17.39
C ALA A 139 17.74 -19.36 -17.26
N GLU A 140 17.06 -19.78 -16.19
CA GLU A 140 16.71 -21.19 -15.94
C GLU A 140 15.78 -21.74 -17.04
N VAL A 141 14.73 -20.99 -17.42
CA VAL A 141 13.78 -21.41 -18.48
C VAL A 141 14.44 -21.48 -19.86
N LYS A 142 15.55 -20.76 -20.08
CA LYS A 142 16.31 -20.81 -21.34
C LYS A 142 17.33 -21.97 -21.36
N GLN A 143 17.63 -22.56 -20.21
CA GLN A 143 18.54 -23.71 -20.09
C GLN A 143 17.83 -25.08 -20.04
N ILE A 144 16.50 -25.08 -19.92
CA ILE A 144 15.62 -26.25 -20.11
C ILE A 144 15.16 -26.28 -21.57
#